data_AF-A0A158KXC2-F1
#
_entry.id   AF-A0A158KXC2-F1
#
_cell.length_a   1.000
_cell.length_b   1.000
_cell.length_c   1.000
_cell.angle_alpha   90.00
_cell.angle_beta   90.00
_cell.angle_gamma   90.00
#
_symmetry.space_group_name_H-M   'P 1'
#
loop_
_entity.id
_entity.type
_entity.pdbx_description
1 polymer ?
#
loop_
_entity_poly.entity_id
_entity_poly.type
_entity_poly.pdbx_seq_one_letter_code
_entity_poly.pdbx_strand_id
1 'polypeptide(L)'
;MSITKKPKSVASEPVASAFIGRAPDAAAVPNASPPARKNKVQIAITIAPDLLATVDALAARKGLSRAAAISLACAELVERDAKN
;
A
#
# COMPACT_ATOMS: atom_id res chain seq x y z
N MET A 1 9.14 -23.16 31.40
CA MET A 1 10.26 -22.21 31.22
C MET A 1 9.67 -20.84 30.95
N SER A 2 9.98 -19.85 31.78
CA SER A 2 9.43 -18.49 31.71
C SER A 2 10.31 -17.56 30.87
N ILE A 3 9.73 -16.86 29.91
CA ILE A 3 10.41 -15.88 29.04
C ILE A 3 10.26 -14.49 29.67
N THR A 4 11.35 -13.94 30.20
CA THR A 4 11.39 -12.57 30.71
C THR A 4 11.56 -11.59 29.55
N LYS A 5 10.69 -10.58 29.44
CA LYS A 5 10.78 -9.53 28.43
C LYS A 5 12.00 -8.64 28.67
N LYS A 6 12.71 -8.31 27.59
CA LYS A 6 13.87 -7.40 27.58
C LYS A 6 13.41 -5.96 27.88
N PRO A 7 14.12 -5.19 28.71
CA PRO A 7 13.73 -3.82 29.03
C PRO A 7 13.79 -2.93 27.79
N LYS A 8 12.73 -2.13 27.61
CA LYS A 8 12.60 -1.20 26.50
C LYS A 8 13.58 -0.05 26.71
N SER A 9 14.57 0.06 25.84
CA SER A 9 15.43 1.25 25.75
C SER A 9 14.53 2.46 25.49
N VAL A 10 14.48 3.38 26.45
CA VAL A 10 13.95 4.73 26.22
C VAL A 10 14.97 5.43 25.33
N ALA A 11 14.75 5.29 24.02
CA ALA A 11 15.50 6.04 23.03
C ALA A 11 15.33 7.53 23.34
N SER A 12 16.47 8.22 23.45
CA SER A 12 16.63 9.66 23.63
C SER A 12 16.22 10.46 22.37
N GLU A 13 15.15 10.05 21.70
CA GLU A 13 14.54 10.68 20.52
C GLU A 13 14.17 12.16 20.75
N PRO A 14 13.58 12.58 21.90
CA PRO A 14 13.09 13.95 22.01
C PRO A 14 14.21 15.00 22.13
N VAL A 15 15.39 14.63 22.65
CA VAL A 15 16.50 15.59 22.85
C VAL A 15 17.33 15.78 21.58
N ALA A 16 17.53 14.72 20.79
CA ALA A 16 18.28 14.81 19.54
C ALA A 16 17.48 15.56 18.46
N SER A 17 16.18 15.29 18.35
CA SER A 17 15.28 15.98 17.40
C SER A 17 15.13 17.47 17.72
N ALA A 18 15.03 17.84 19.00
CA ALA A 18 14.97 19.23 19.45
C ALA A 18 16.28 20.00 19.23
N PHE A 19 17.43 19.31 19.28
CA PHE A 19 18.74 19.90 18.97
C PHE A 19 18.89 20.17 17.46
N ILE A 20 18.55 19.17 16.63
CA ILE A 20 18.65 19.27 15.16
C ILE A 20 17.70 20.35 14.61
N GLY A 21 16.47 20.44 15.13
CA GLY A 21 15.47 21.42 14.68
C GLY A 21 15.77 22.88 15.07
N ARG A 22 16.80 23.13 15.88
CA ARG A 22 17.22 24.48 16.31
C ARG A 22 18.23 25.13 15.36
N ALA A 23 18.78 24.39 14.41
CA ALA A 23 19.74 24.92 13.46
C ALA A 23 19.06 25.91 12.49
N PRO A 24 19.70 27.04 12.12
CA PRO A 24 19.08 28.08 11.29
C PRO A 24 18.81 27.63 9.84
N ASP A 25 19.44 26.55 9.40
CA ASP A 25 19.25 25.87 8.11
C ASP A 25 18.33 24.63 8.21
N ALA A 26 17.86 24.29 9.43
CA ALA A 26 16.87 23.25 9.63
C ALA A 26 15.51 23.75 9.10
N ALA A 27 15.39 23.77 7.77
CA ALA A 27 14.11 23.81 7.12
C ALA A 27 13.32 22.61 7.67
N ALA A 28 12.38 22.88 8.57
CA ALA A 28 11.39 21.91 8.98
C ALA A 28 10.56 21.60 7.74
N VAL A 29 11.03 20.66 6.91
CA VAL A 29 10.19 20.00 5.93
C VAL A 29 9.19 19.26 6.81
N PRO A 30 7.92 19.68 6.86
CA PRO A 30 6.93 18.84 7.52
C PRO A 30 7.02 17.53 6.75
N ASN A 31 7.23 16.43 7.47
CA ASN A 31 6.94 15.11 6.94
C ASN A 31 5.43 15.07 6.67
N ALA A 32 4.99 15.75 5.61
CA ALA A 32 3.74 15.49 4.95
C ALA A 32 3.96 14.13 4.29
N SER A 33 3.91 13.08 5.12
CA SER A 33 3.77 11.73 4.60
C SER A 33 2.62 11.82 3.60
N PRO A 34 2.84 11.45 2.34
CA PRO A 34 1.77 11.48 1.34
C PRO A 34 0.56 10.75 1.96
N PRO A 35 -0.67 11.23 1.72
CA PRO A 35 -1.86 10.65 2.34
C PRO A 35 -1.78 9.14 2.15
N ALA A 36 -1.69 8.42 3.28
CA ALA A 36 -1.47 6.98 3.26
C ALA A 36 -2.50 6.39 2.30
N ARG A 37 -2.03 5.77 1.21
CA ARG A 37 -2.90 5.15 0.21
C ARG A 37 -3.91 4.31 0.99
N LYS A 38 -5.20 4.63 0.88
CA LYS A 38 -6.23 3.89 1.59
C LYS A 38 -6.01 2.40 1.33
N ASN A 39 -6.01 1.62 2.41
CA ASN A 39 -5.77 0.19 2.31
C ASN A 39 -6.81 -0.43 1.37
N LYS A 40 -6.36 -1.29 0.45
CA LYS A 40 -7.27 -2.04 -0.42
C LYS A 40 -8.16 -2.93 0.46
N VAL A 41 -9.44 -3.01 0.11
CA VAL A 41 -10.39 -3.91 0.80
C VAL A 41 -10.32 -5.29 0.16
N GLN A 42 -10.20 -6.33 0.97
CA GLN A 42 -10.29 -7.71 0.50
C GLN A 42 -11.74 -8.07 0.19
N ILE A 43 -11.98 -8.67 -0.96
CA ILE A 43 -13.29 -9.19 -1.37
C ILE A 43 -13.17 -10.67 -1.75
N ALA A 44 -14.21 -11.44 -1.49
CA ALA A 44 -14.37 -12.80 -2.00
C ALA A 44 -15.42 -12.77 -3.12
N ILE A 45 -15.11 -13.37 -4.26
CA ILE A 45 -16.01 -13.47 -5.42
C ILE A 45 -16.03 -14.90 -5.93
N THR A 46 -17.19 -15.34 -6.42
CA THR A 46 -17.33 -16.60 -7.17
C THR A 46 -17.25 -16.28 -8.66
N ILE A 47 -16.37 -16.97 -9.38
CA ILE A 47 -16.13 -16.77 -10.81
C ILE A 47 -16.15 -18.12 -11.52
N ALA A 48 -16.63 -18.14 -12.76
CA ALA A 48 -16.61 -19.35 -13.58
C ALA A 48 -15.15 -19.78 -13.85
N PRO A 49 -14.84 -21.09 -13.76
CA PRO A 49 -13.47 -21.59 -13.83
C PRO A 49 -12.80 -21.38 -15.20
N ASP A 50 -13.60 -21.45 -16.26
CA ASP A 50 -13.20 -21.13 -17.64
C ASP A 50 -12.82 -19.65 -17.78
N LEU A 51 -13.64 -18.74 -17.25
CA LEU A 51 -13.33 -17.32 -17.23
C LEU A 51 -12.04 -17.05 -16.43
N LEU A 52 -11.88 -17.68 -15.27
CA LEU A 52 -10.67 -17.54 -14.46
C LEU A 52 -9.41 -17.96 -15.23
N ALA A 53 -9.47 -19.07 -15.97
CA ALA A 53 -8.36 -19.52 -16.80
C ALA A 53 -7.99 -18.50 -17.89
N THR A 54 -8.99 -17.89 -18.54
CA THR A 54 -8.74 -16.85 -19.55
C THR A 54 -8.11 -15.59 -18.95
N VAL A 55 -8.52 -15.19 -17.73
CA VAL A 55 -7.94 -14.06 -17.00
C VAL A 55 -6.49 -14.32 -16.65
N ASP A 56 -6.15 -15.53 -16.18
CA ASP A 56 -4.78 -15.91 -15.85
C ASP A 56 -3.88 -15.92 -17.09
N ALA A 57 -4.37 -16.46 -18.21
CA ALA A 57 -3.65 -16.41 -19.48
C ALA A 57 -3.40 -14.96 -19.94
N LEU A 58 -4.39 -14.08 -19.78
CA LEU A 58 -4.24 -12.66 -20.09
C LEU A 58 -3.24 -11.97 -19.16
N ALA A 59 -3.30 -12.26 -17.86
CA ALA A 59 -2.39 -11.71 -16.87
C ALA A 59 -0.94 -12.11 -17.17
N ALA A 60 -0.70 -13.39 -17.49
CA ALA A 60 0.62 -13.89 -17.89
C ALA A 60 1.14 -13.18 -19.14
N ARG A 61 0.32 -13.02 -20.19
CA ARG A 61 0.71 -12.29 -21.41
C ARG A 61 1.08 -10.83 -21.14
N LYS A 62 0.42 -10.19 -20.17
CA LYS A 62 0.65 -8.78 -19.81
C LYS A 62 1.72 -8.60 -18.72
N GLY A 63 2.30 -9.67 -18.17
CA GLY A 63 3.23 -9.60 -17.04
C GLY A 63 2.58 -9.07 -15.74
N LEU A 64 1.27 -9.26 -15.59
CA LEU A 64 0.50 -8.81 -14.42
C LEU A 64 0.20 -9.99 -13.49
N SER A 65 0.02 -9.70 -12.20
CA SER A 65 -0.62 -10.67 -11.31
C SER A 65 -2.11 -10.79 -11.63
N ARG A 66 -2.73 -11.93 -11.29
CA ARG A 66 -4.19 -12.12 -11.41
C ARG A 66 -4.98 -10.98 -10.77
N ALA A 67 -4.60 -10.59 -9.55
CA ALA A 67 -5.27 -9.50 -8.83
C ALA A 67 -5.12 -8.14 -9.54
N ALA A 68 -3.95 -7.87 -10.14
CA ALA A 68 -3.72 -6.66 -10.91
C ALA A 68 -4.55 -6.65 -12.21
N ALA A 69 -4.64 -7.78 -12.91
CA ALA A 69 -5.46 -7.91 -14.11
C ALA A 69 -6.96 -7.68 -13.83
N ILE A 70 -7.48 -8.28 -12.75
CA ILE A 70 -8.87 -8.06 -12.30
C ILE A 70 -9.09 -6.59 -11.93
N SER A 71 -8.19 -6.00 -11.14
CA SER A 71 -8.31 -4.59 -10.72
C SER A 71 -8.29 -3.63 -11.91
N LEU A 72 -7.43 -3.90 -12.90
CA LEU A 72 -7.35 -3.11 -14.13
C LEU A 72 -8.64 -3.22 -14.95
N ALA A 73 -9.17 -4.42 -15.12
CA ALA A 73 -10.43 -4.63 -15.84
C ALA A 73 -11.60 -3.88 -15.18
N CYS A 74 -11.69 -3.89 -13.85
CA CYS A 74 -12.70 -3.12 -13.13
C CYS A 74 -12.54 -1.61 -13.34
N ALA A 75 -11.30 -1.09 -13.29
CA ALA A 75 -11.04 0.32 -13.53
C ALA A 75 -11.42 0.74 -14.96
N GLU A 76 -10.99 -0.03 -15.96
CA GLU A 76 -11.35 0.22 -17.37
C GLU A 76 -12.87 0.19 -17.61
N LEU A 77 -13.59 -0.73 -16.96
CA LEU A 77 -15.05 -0.82 -17.07
C LEU A 77 -15.73 0.44 -16.53
N VAL A 78 -15.34 0.89 -15.34
CA VAL A 78 -15.88 2.10 -14.71
C VAL A 78 -15.53 3.35 -15.53
N GLU A 79 -14.30 3.44 -16.05
CA GLU A 79 -13.88 4.57 -16.89
C GLU A 79 -14.62 4.63 -18.23
N ARG A 80 -14.99 3.49 -18.81
CA ARG A 80 -15.79 3.43 -20.05
C ARG A 80 -17.22 3.87 -19.83
N ASP A 81 -17.83 3.46 -18.71
CA ASP A 81 -19.18 3.85 -18.33
C ASP A 81 -19.28 5.36 -18.07
N ALA A 82 -18.30 5.93 -17.34
CA ALA A 82 -18.27 7.36 -17.04
C ALA A 82 -18.04 8.29 -18.25
N LYS A 83 -17.61 7.75 -19.40
CA LYS A 83 -17.37 8.50 -20.64
C LYS A 83 -18.53 8.43 -21.64
N ASN A 84 -19.52 7.57 -21.39
CA ASN A 84 -20.76 7.47 -22.16
C ASN A 84 -21.86 8.35 -21.54
#